data_AF-A0A7V0LS71-F1
#
_entry.id   AF-A0A7V0LS71-F1
#
_cell.length_a   1.000
_cell.length_b   1.000
_cell.length_c   1.000
_cell.angle_alpha   90.00
_cell.angle_beta   90.00
_cell.angle_gamma   90.00
#
_symmetry.space_group_name_H-M   'P 1'
#
loop_
_entity.id
_entity.type
_entity.pdbx_description
1 polymer ?
#
loop_
_entity_poly.entity_id
_entity_poly.type
_entity_poly.pdbx_seq_one_letter_code
_entity_poly.pdbx_strand_id
1 'polypeptide(L)'
;RRGLATSSVTRRRWKVAGRHAHHLIDPRTGAPACTPVLSATVVCDRAAMAEAGAKGVLFHGEDGLSWADDQDWIDGALVIWNDASVYATGSLEVTAA
;
A
#
# COMPACT_ATOMS: atom_id res chain seq x y z
N ARG A 1 -16.75 -9.83 -11.00
CA ARG A 1 -15.30 -10.05 -11.21
C ARG A 1 -14.59 -8.96 -10.43
N ARG A 2 -13.59 -9.28 -9.61
CA ARG A 2 -12.84 -8.28 -8.83
C ARG A 2 -11.47 -8.01 -9.47
N GLY A 3 -10.84 -6.91 -9.08
CA GLY A 3 -9.46 -6.58 -9.38
C GLY A 3 -8.62 -6.53 -8.11
N LEU A 4 -7.34 -6.87 -8.24
CA LEU A 4 -6.36 -6.88 -7.16
C LEU A 4 -5.05 -6.27 -7.66
N ALA A 5 -4.41 -5.44 -6.85
CA ALA A 5 -3.14 -4.85 -7.17
C ALA A 5 -2.29 -4.62 -5.92
N THR A 6 -0.97 -4.56 -6.13
CA THR A 6 0.02 -4.39 -5.08
C THR A 6 0.96 -3.24 -5.42
N SER A 7 1.20 -2.35 -4.46
CA SER A 7 2.24 -1.32 -4.52
C SER A 7 3.29 -1.58 -3.46
N SER A 8 4.58 -1.48 -3.83
CA SER A 8 5.69 -1.75 -2.90
C SER A 8 6.87 -0.80 -3.14
N VAL A 9 7.59 -0.52 -2.06
CA VAL A 9 8.83 0.28 -2.05
C VAL A 9 10.10 -0.57 -2.27
N THR A 10 9.97 -1.90 -2.36
CA THR A 10 11.11 -2.83 -2.25
C THR A 10 11.86 -3.10 -3.56
N ARG A 11 11.18 -3.08 -4.71
CA ARG A 11 11.78 -3.40 -6.02
C ARG A 11 12.43 -2.22 -6.73
N ARG A 12 11.62 -1.24 -7.18
CA ARG A 12 12.10 -0.07 -7.95
C ARG A 12 12.65 0.99 -7.00
N ARG A 13 13.85 0.71 -6.47
CA ARG A 13 14.55 1.54 -5.48
C ARG A 13 15.99 1.84 -5.91
N TRP A 14 16.52 2.97 -5.46
CA TRP A 14 17.88 3.44 -5.76
C TRP A 14 18.42 4.26 -4.58
N LYS A 15 19.66 4.74 -4.69
CA LYS A 15 20.27 5.68 -3.71
C LYS A 15 20.43 7.06 -4.35
N VAL A 16 20.05 8.11 -3.63
CA VAL A 16 20.27 9.52 -4.00
C VAL A 16 20.91 10.22 -2.82
N ALA A 17 22.08 10.85 -3.02
CA ALA A 17 22.81 11.55 -1.95
C ALA A 17 22.95 10.73 -0.64
N GLY A 18 23.25 9.44 -0.77
CA GLY A 18 23.41 8.52 0.37
C GLY A 18 22.10 7.99 0.98
N ARG A 19 20.92 8.48 0.59
CA ARG A 19 19.61 8.05 1.09
C ARG A 19 18.93 7.08 0.12
N HIS A 20 18.14 6.15 0.64
CA HIS A 20 17.30 5.28 -0.18
C HIS A 20 16.09 6.05 -0.74
N ALA A 21 15.75 5.79 -2.01
CA ALA A 21 14.60 6.34 -2.71
C ALA A 21 13.89 5.23 -3.50
N HIS A 22 12.61 5.42 -3.82
CA HIS A 22 11.81 4.53 -4.66
C HIS A 22 10.83 5.31 -5.53
N HIS A 23 10.24 4.64 -6.52
CA HIS A 23 9.39 5.25 -7.55
C HIS A 23 8.00 5.74 -7.10
N LEU A 24 7.62 5.54 -5.83
CA LEU A 24 6.31 5.99 -5.32
C LEU A 24 6.50 7.35 -4.69
N ILE A 25 6.06 8.39 -5.40
CA ILE A 25 6.18 9.79 -5.00
C ILE A 25 4.94 10.20 -4.23
N ASP A 26 5.14 10.72 -3.02
CA ASP A 26 4.06 11.30 -2.24
C ASP A 26 3.68 12.66 -2.84
N PRO A 27 2.45 12.83 -3.35
CA PRO A 27 2.03 14.07 -4.01
C PRO A 27 2.03 15.28 -3.07
N ARG A 28 1.98 15.09 -1.75
CA ARG A 28 2.02 16.18 -0.75
C ARG A 28 3.42 16.81 -0.65
N THR A 29 4.46 16.05 -0.96
CA THR A 29 5.86 16.48 -0.77
C THR A 29 6.65 16.54 -2.07
N GLY A 30 6.19 15.86 -3.13
CA GLY A 30 6.95 15.68 -4.36
C GLY A 30 8.19 14.77 -4.21
N ALA A 31 8.37 14.15 -3.04
CA ALA A 31 9.48 13.26 -2.73
C ALA A 31 9.01 11.79 -2.65
N PRO A 32 9.93 10.81 -2.72
CA PRO A 32 9.60 9.42 -2.42
C PRO A 32 8.89 9.30 -1.06
N ALA A 33 7.80 8.54 -0.99
CA ALA A 33 7.01 8.41 0.23
C ALA A 33 7.84 7.84 1.40
N CYS A 34 7.75 8.46 2.57
CA CYS A 34 8.37 7.96 3.79
C CYS A 34 7.30 7.19 4.58
N THR A 35 7.38 5.87 4.60
CA THR A 35 6.32 5.00 5.16
C THR A 35 6.93 3.73 5.78
N PRO A 36 6.36 3.21 6.88
CA PRO A 36 6.75 1.90 7.42
C PRO A 36 6.24 0.73 6.56
N VAL A 37 5.33 0.98 5.62
CA VAL A 37 4.71 -0.05 4.76
C VAL A 37 5.67 -0.45 3.64
N LEU A 38 6.12 -1.71 3.64
CA LEU A 38 6.92 -2.28 2.56
C LEU A 38 6.08 -2.57 1.32
N SER A 39 4.86 -3.03 1.52
CA SER A 39 3.93 -3.41 0.46
C SER A 39 2.49 -3.26 0.92
N ALA A 40 1.63 -2.74 0.06
CA ALA A 40 0.19 -2.67 0.25
C ALA A 40 -0.51 -3.37 -0.91
N THR A 41 -1.49 -4.21 -0.62
CA THR A 41 -2.34 -4.91 -1.59
C THR A 41 -3.78 -4.54 -1.34
N VAL A 42 -4.52 -4.22 -2.39
CA VAL A 42 -5.95 -3.85 -2.33
C VAL A 42 -6.75 -4.71 -3.28
N VAL A 43 -7.95 -5.11 -2.86
CA VAL A 43 -8.97 -5.75 -3.69
C VAL A 43 -10.21 -4.87 -3.76
N CYS A 44 -10.77 -4.72 -4.96
CA CYS A 44 -12.01 -3.99 -5.23
C CYS A 44 -12.63 -4.44 -6.56
N ASP A 45 -13.69 -3.78 -7.03
CA ASP A 45 -14.38 -4.13 -8.28
C ASP A 45 -13.52 -4.12 -9.54
N ARG A 46 -12.54 -3.22 -9.64
CA ARG A 46 -11.77 -2.97 -10.87
C ARG A 46 -10.27 -2.91 -10.60
N ALA A 47 -9.47 -3.58 -11.43
CA ALA A 47 -8.01 -3.62 -11.25
C ALA A 47 -7.36 -2.22 -11.24
N ALA A 48 -7.88 -1.29 -12.03
CA ALA A 48 -7.41 0.11 -12.02
C ALA A 48 -7.70 0.83 -10.69
N MET A 49 -8.83 0.54 -10.04
CA MET A 49 -9.14 1.09 -8.72
C MET A 49 -8.26 0.44 -7.65
N ALA A 50 -8.00 -0.87 -7.76
CA ALA A 50 -7.10 -1.56 -6.84
C ALA A 50 -5.67 -1.00 -6.92
N GLU A 51 -5.21 -0.65 -8.13
CA GLU A 51 -3.91 -0.03 -8.37
C GLU A 51 -3.78 1.32 -7.66
N ALA A 52 -4.81 2.17 -7.80
CA ALA A 52 -4.88 3.46 -7.13
C ALA A 52 -4.99 3.29 -5.60
N GLY A 53 -5.85 2.40 -5.12
CA GLY A 53 -6.05 2.11 -3.71
C GLY A 53 -4.77 1.62 -3.02
N ALA A 54 -4.01 0.73 -3.65
CA ALA A 54 -2.75 0.25 -3.11
C ALA A 54 -1.72 1.38 -2.89
N LYS A 55 -1.73 2.43 -3.73
CA LYS A 55 -0.92 3.64 -3.50
C LYS A 55 -1.49 4.49 -2.39
N GLY A 56 -2.81 4.66 -2.35
CA GLY A 56 -3.51 5.38 -1.28
C GLY A 56 -3.15 4.83 0.10
N VAL A 57 -3.28 3.52 0.30
CA VAL A 57 -2.87 2.84 1.54
C VAL A 57 -1.41 3.13 1.90
N LEU A 58 -0.50 2.99 0.92
CA LEU A 58 0.93 3.17 1.14
C LEU A 58 1.30 4.61 1.52
N PHE A 59 0.65 5.60 0.90
CA PHE A 59 0.86 7.03 1.17
C PHE A 59 0.30 7.48 2.52
N HIS A 60 -0.77 6.85 2.99
CA HIS A 60 -1.31 7.07 4.35
C HIS A 60 -0.48 6.38 5.44
N GLY A 61 0.36 5.40 5.09
CA GLY A 61 1.31 4.79 6.02
C GLY A 61 0.60 4.02 7.13
N GLU A 62 0.82 4.43 8.39
CA GLU A 62 0.22 3.81 9.58
C GLU A 62 -1.32 3.86 9.53
N ASP A 63 -1.87 4.95 9.01
CA ASP A 63 -3.33 5.15 8.88
C ASP A 63 -3.91 4.47 7.62
N GLY A 64 -3.08 3.80 6.82
CA GLY A 64 -3.47 3.32 5.49
C GLY A 64 -4.60 2.30 5.48
N LEU A 65 -4.66 1.42 6.49
CA LEU A 65 -5.77 0.46 6.60
C LEU A 65 -7.07 1.11 7.07
N SER A 66 -7.00 2.06 8.01
CA SER A 66 -8.19 2.83 8.44
C SER A 66 -8.74 3.66 7.29
N TRP A 67 -7.86 4.33 6.53
CA TRP A 67 -8.26 5.04 5.32
C TRP A 67 -8.94 4.13 4.31
N ALA A 68 -8.46 2.89 4.15
CA ALA A 68 -9.05 1.90 3.25
C ALA A 68 -10.45 1.43 3.72
N ASP A 69 -10.63 1.21 5.02
CA ASP A 69 -11.93 0.85 5.62
C ASP A 69 -12.97 1.97 5.44
N ASP A 70 -12.55 3.23 5.40
CA ASP A 70 -13.43 4.37 5.13
C ASP A 70 -13.86 4.49 3.65
N GLN A 71 -13.28 3.70 2.74
CA GLN A 71 -13.62 3.73 1.32
C GLN A 71 -14.71 2.71 0.97
N ASP A 72 -15.89 3.19 0.57
CA ASP A 72 -17.01 2.34 0.12
C ASP A 72 -16.70 1.48 -1.11
N TRP A 73 -15.65 1.84 -1.86
CA TRP A 73 -15.23 1.18 -3.09
C TRP A 73 -14.09 0.17 -2.89
N ILE A 74 -13.54 0.02 -1.67
CA ILE A 74 -12.51 -0.98 -1.35
C ILE A 74 -13.18 -2.16 -0.65
N ASP A 75 -13.01 -3.37 -1.20
CA ASP A 75 -13.52 -4.58 -0.54
C ASP A 75 -12.61 -5.01 0.62
N GLY A 76 -11.30 -4.76 0.49
CA GLY A 76 -10.32 -5.02 1.53
C GLY A 76 -8.90 -4.66 1.14
N ALA A 77 -8.05 -4.53 2.14
CA ALA A 77 -6.64 -4.20 1.98
C ALA A 77 -5.76 -4.99 2.96
N LEU A 78 -4.51 -5.21 2.56
CA LEU A 78 -3.46 -5.83 3.36
C LEU A 78 -2.17 -5.04 3.24
N VAL A 79 -1.43 -4.90 4.33
CA VAL A 79 -0.10 -4.29 4.36
C VAL A 79 0.93 -5.23 4.97
N ILE A 80 2.14 -5.19 4.44
CA ILE A 80 3.35 -5.78 5.03
C ILE A 80 4.22 -4.63 5.52
N TRP A 81 4.54 -4.64 6.81
CA TRP A 81 5.38 -3.63 7.46
C TRP A 81 6.88 -3.98 7.38
N ASN A 82 7.73 -3.01 7.72
CA ASN A 82 9.19 -3.13 7.64
C ASN A 82 9.81 -4.19 8.56
N ASP A 83 9.07 -4.60 9.59
CA ASP A 83 9.37 -5.67 10.53
C ASP A 83 8.80 -7.04 10.07
N ALA A 84 8.26 -7.10 8.86
CA ALA A 84 7.55 -8.23 8.26
C ALA A 84 6.20 -8.58 8.91
N SER A 85 5.69 -7.76 9.82
CA SER A 85 4.32 -7.89 10.33
C SER A 85 3.31 -7.68 9.20
N VAL A 86 2.22 -8.46 9.23
CA VAL A 86 1.15 -8.41 8.24
C VAL A 86 -0.14 -7.97 8.92
N TYR A 87 -0.79 -6.94 8.37
CA TYR A 87 -2.07 -6.44 8.84
C TYR A 87 -3.04 -6.35 7.67
N ALA A 88 -4.34 -6.49 7.94
CA ALA A 88 -5.37 -6.34 6.92
C ALA A 88 -6.63 -5.69 7.50
N THR A 89 -7.46 -5.16 6.61
CA THR A 89 -8.82 -4.72 6.96
C THR A 89 -9.64 -5.90 7.50
N GLY A 90 -10.63 -5.62 8.35
CA GLY A 90 -11.45 -6.67 8.97
C GLY A 90 -12.24 -7.52 7.97
N SER A 91 -12.42 -7.03 6.74
CA SER A 91 -13.08 -7.72 5.64
C SER A 91 -12.23 -8.78 4.94
N LEU A 92 -10.92 -8.84 5.20
CA LEU A 92 -9.97 -9.73 4.53
C LEU A 92 -9.44 -10.80 5.49
N GLU A 93 -9.62 -12.07 5.13
CA GLU A 93 -9.00 -13.17 5.86
C GLU A 93 -7.52 -13.32 5.46
N VAL A 94 -6.63 -13.38 6.45
CA VAL A 94 -5.18 -13.60 6.27
C VAL A 94 -4.79 -14.93 6.89
N THR A 95 -4.41 -15.89 6.05
CA THR A 95 -3.90 -17.20 6.48
C THR A 95 -2.39 -17.24 6.33
N ALA A 96 -1.68 -17.70 7.37
CA ALA A 96 -0.26 -18.05 7.23
C ALA A 96 -0.13 -19.27 6.30
N ALA A 97 0.91 -19.24 5.44
CA ALA A 97 1.27 -20.36 4.57
C ALA A 97 2.12 -21.39 5.31
#